data_AF-A7T7I9-F1
#
_entry.id   AF-A7T7I9-F1
#
_cell.length_a   1.000
_cell.length_b   1.000
_cell.length_c   1.000
_cell.angle_alpha   90.00
_cell.angle_beta   90.00
_cell.angle_gamma   90.00
#
_symmetry.space_group_name_H-M   'P 1'
#
loop_
_entity.id
_entity.type
_entity.pdbx_description
1 polymer ?
#
loop_
_entity_poly.entity_id
_entity_poly.type
_entity_poly.pdbx_seq_one_letter_code
_entity_poly.pdbx_strand_id
1 'polypeptide(L)' 'GGGFGPVADDGYGVSYMVPDENRIFFHVSSKISSNKTNSERFVKNLYSSLAELKELF' A
#
# COMPACT_ATOMS: atom_id res chain seq x y z
N GLY A 1 -3.20 7.62 9.42
CA GLY A 1 -3.40 8.26 8.11
C GLY A 1 -4.85 8.15 7.72
N GLY A 2 -5.38 9.14 7.00
CA GLY A 2 -6.71 9.02 6.37
C GLY A 2 -6.69 7.98 5.26
N GLY A 3 -7.82 7.30 5.05
CA GLY A 3 -7.95 6.21 4.09
C GLY A 3 -9.17 6.38 3.20
N PHE A 4 -9.10 5.86 1.98
CA PHE A 4 -10.23 5.74 1.07
C PHE A 4 -10.35 4.32 0.53
N GLY A 5 -11.56 3.94 0.13
CA GLY A 5 -11.81 2.66 -0.53
C GLY A 5 -11.29 2.66 -1.98
N PRO A 6 -11.11 1.48 -2.59
CA PRO A 6 -10.76 1.39 -4.01
C PRO A 6 -11.88 1.95 -4.90
N VAL A 7 -11.50 2.65 -5.98
CA VAL A 7 -12.44 3.20 -6.97
C VAL A 7 -13.04 2.08 -7.84
N ALA A 8 -12.25 1.05 -8.15
CA ALA A 8 -12.68 -0.11 -8.92
C ALA A 8 -12.92 -1.34 -8.03
N ASP A 9 -13.79 -2.26 -8.46
CA ASP A 9 -14.09 -3.50 -7.72
C ASP A 9 -12.85 -4.37 -7.50
N ASP A 10 -12.00 -4.45 -8.53
CA ASP A 10 -10.73 -5.18 -8.52
C ASP A 10 -9.52 -4.24 -8.32
N GLY A 11 -9.74 -3.08 -7.70
CA GLY A 11 -8.70 -2.07 -7.46
C GLY A 11 -8.19 -2.03 -6.02
N TYR A 12 -7.22 -1.15 -5.79
CA TYR A 12 -6.74 -0.77 -4.47
C TYR A 12 -6.99 0.72 -4.23
N GLY A 13 -7.31 1.09 -3.00
CA GLY A 13 -7.18 2.45 -2.50
C GLY A 13 -5.88 2.56 -1.73
N VAL A 14 -4.99 3.50 -2.10
CA VAL A 14 -3.69 3.66 -1.44
C VAL A 14 -3.46 5.13 -1.13
N SER A 15 -3.29 5.46 0.14
CA SER A 15 -2.84 6.76 0.61
C SER A 15 -1.54 6.60 1.40
N TYR A 16 -0.71 7.64 1.40
CA TYR A 16 0.52 7.67 2.17
C TYR A 16 0.78 9.05 2.79
N MET A 17 1.57 9.08 3.86
CA MET A 17 2.10 10.30 4.45
C MET A 17 3.54 10.10 4.89
N VAL A 18 4.34 11.14 4.74
CA VAL A 18 5.75 11.20 5.17
C VAL A 18 5.82 12.20 6.33
N PRO A 19 5.64 11.74 7.58
CA PRO A 19 5.62 12.62 8.76
C PRO A 19 6.98 13.26 9.05
N ASP A 20 8.08 12.60 8.69
CA ASP A 20 9.46 12.98 8.95
C ASP A 20 10.39 12.28 7.95
N GLU A 21 11.69 12.56 8.03
CA GLU A 21 12.70 12.07 7.08
C GLU A 21 12.92 10.55 7.11
N ASN A 22 12.46 9.85 8.14
CA ASN A 22 12.79 8.45 8.38
C ASN A 22 11.60 7.50 8.30
N ARG A 23 10.39 8.01 8.05
CA ARG A 23 9.16 7.23 8.15
C ARG A 23 8.22 7.57 7.01
N ILE A 24 7.54 6.53 6.52
CA ILE A 24 6.42 6.64 5.59
C ILE A 24 5.30 5.76 6.14
N PHE A 25 4.10 6.32 6.29
CA PHE A 25 2.92 5.55 6.64
C PHE A 25 2.07 5.32 5.40
N PHE A 26 1.70 4.07 5.14
CA PHE A 26 0.77 3.70 4.08
C PHE A 26 -0.55 3.23 4.67
N HIS A 27 -1.65 3.58 4.02
CA HIS A 27 -2.96 2.97 4.22
C HIS A 27 -3.42 2.36 2.90
N VAL A 28 -3.59 1.05 2.88
CA VAL A 28 -3.96 0.27 1.69
C VAL A 28 -5.30 -0.42 1.96
N SER A 29 -6.23 -0.27 1.03
CA SER A 29 -7.56 -0.88 1.07
C SER A 29 -7.86 -1.62 -0.23
N SER A 30 -8.68 -2.66 -0.12
CA SER A 30 -9.17 -3.47 -1.24
C SER A 30 -10.53 -4.06 -0.87
N LYS A 31 -11.38 -4.37 -1.86
CA LYS A 31 -12.66 -5.02 -1.56
C LYS A 31 -12.41 -6.49 -1.18
N ILE A 32 -12.99 -6.93 -0.07
CA ILE A 32 -12.91 -8.34 0.38
C ILE A 32 -13.55 -9.28 -0.65
N SER A 33 -14.55 -8.81 -1.39
CA SER A 33 -15.26 -9.58 -2.41
C SER A 33 -14.43 -9.83 -3.68
N SER A 34 -13.34 -9.10 -3.92
CA SER A 34 -12.50 -9.30 -5.10
C SER A 34 -11.46 -10.38 -4.81
N ASN A 35 -11.49 -11.45 -5.60
CA ASN A 35 -10.47 -12.51 -5.55
C ASN A 35 -9.14 -12.10 -6.20
N LYS A 36 -9.09 -10.96 -6.91
CA LYS A 36 -7.88 -10.46 -7.57
C LYS A 36 -7.05 -9.59 -6.64
N THR A 37 -7.67 -8.97 -5.64
CA THR A 37 -7.02 -8.00 -4.75
C THR A 37 -6.85 -8.53 -3.33
N ASN A 38 -5.79 -8.09 -2.66
CA ASN A 38 -5.54 -8.41 -1.26
C ASN A 38 -4.61 -7.36 -0.66
N SER A 39 -5.12 -6.54 0.26
CA SER A 39 -4.38 -5.43 0.87
C SER A 39 -3.15 -5.88 1.64
N GLU A 40 -3.22 -7.01 2.36
CA GLU A 40 -2.06 -7.54 3.10
C GLU A 40 -0.95 -7.99 2.16
N ARG A 41 -1.30 -8.69 1.08
CA ARG A 41 -0.35 -9.09 0.03
C ARG A 41 0.29 -7.86 -0.63
N PHE A 42 -0.51 -6.83 -0.92
CA PHE A 42 -0.01 -5.57 -1.48
C PHE A 42 1.01 -4.92 -0.53
N VAL A 43 0.69 -4.81 0.76
CA VAL A 43 1.58 -4.24 1.78
C VAL A 43 2.89 -5.03 1.88
N LYS A 44 2.84 -6.37 1.84
CA LYS A 44 4.06 -7.20 1.83
C LYS A 44 4.95 -6.89 0.63
N ASN A 45 4.35 -6.83 -0.56
CA ASN A 45 5.09 -6.49 -1.79
C ASN A 45 5.68 -5.08 -1.70
N LEU A 46 4.93 -4.12 -1.16
CA LEU A 46 5.39 -2.74 -0.99
C LEU A 46 6.62 -2.67 -0.08
N TYR A 47 6.62 -3.40 1.05
CA TYR A 47 7.78 -3.48 1.93
C TYR A 47 9.01 -4.09 1.22
N SER A 48 8.82 -5.19 0.48
CA SER A 48 9.90 -5.80 -0.30
C SER A 48 10.47 -4.83 -1.34
N SER A 49 9.61 -4.17 -2.13
CA SER A 49 10.05 -3.21 -3.15
C SER A 49 10.76 -1.99 -2.54
N LEU A 50 10.31 -1.47 -1.39
CA LEU A 50 11.01 -0.36 -0.73
C LEU A 50 12.37 -0.79 -0.17
N ALA A 51 12.49 -2.01 0.34
CA ALA A 51 13.77 -2.57 0.76
C ALA A 51 14.73 -2.73 -0.43
N GLU A 52 14.24 -3.27 -1.55
CA GLU A 52 15.03 -3.40 -2.78
C GLU A 52 15.50 -2.03 -3.32
N LEU A 53 14.62 -1.01 -3.30
CA LEU A 53 15.00 0.35 -3.69
C LEU A 53 16.07 0.93 -2.77
N LYS A 54 16.00 0.63 -1.45
CA LYS A 54 17.00 1.07 -0.49
C LYS A 54 18.36 0.40 -0.73
N GLU A 55 18.40 -0.85 -1.18
CA GLU A 55 19.68 -1.52 -1.48
C GLU A 55 20.32 -1.04 -2.79
N LEU A 56 19.56 -0.37 -3.66
CA LEU A 56 20.06 0.16 -4.94
C LEU A 56 20.79 1.51 -4.81
N PHE A 57 20.53 2.27 -3.75
CA PHE A 57 21.02 3.66 -3.56
C PHE A 57 21.66 3.85 -2.18
#